data_AF-A0ABD2D592-F1
#
_entry.id   AF-A0ABD2D592-F1
#
_cell.length_a   1.000
_cell.length_b   1.000
_cell.length_c   1.000
_cell.angle_alpha   90.00
_cell.angle_beta   90.00
_cell.angle_gamma   90.00
#
_symmetry.space_group_name_H-M   'P 1'
#
loop_
_entity.id
_entity.type
_entity.pdbx_description
1 polymer ?
#
loop_
_entity_poly.entity_id
_entity_poly.type
_entity_poly.pdbx_seq_one_letter_code
_entity_poly.pdbx_strand_id
1 'polypeptide(L)'
;MDDKAFTKELDQWVEQLNECKQLNENQVRTLCEKAKEILTKESNVQEVRCPVTVCGDVHGQFHDLMELFRIGGKSPDTNYLFMGDYVDRGYYSVETVTLLVALKVRYPERITILRGNHESRQITQVYGFYDECLRKYGNANVWKYFTDLFDYLPLTALVDGQIFCLHGGLSPSIDTLDHIRALDRLQEVPHEGPMCDLLWSDPDDRGGWGISPRGAGYTFGQDISETFNHANGLTLVSRAHQLVMEGYNWCHDRNVVTIFSAPNYCYRCGNQAAIMELDDTLKYS
;
A
#
# COMPACT_ATOMS: atom_id res chain seq x y z
N MET A 1 -13.71 23.36 -14.97
CA MET A 1 -14.66 22.26 -15.28
C MET A 1 -15.63 22.20 -14.12
N ASP A 2 -16.92 22.04 -14.40
CA ASP A 2 -17.94 21.84 -13.37
C ASP A 2 -17.64 20.51 -12.64
N ASP A 3 -17.62 20.47 -11.31
CA ASP A 3 -17.22 19.30 -10.50
C ASP A 3 -18.04 18.05 -10.86
N LYS A 4 -19.30 18.25 -11.28
CA LYS A 4 -20.18 17.18 -11.76
C LYS A 4 -19.72 16.53 -13.06
N ALA A 5 -19.12 17.30 -13.97
CA ALA A 5 -18.64 16.79 -15.25
C ALA A 5 -17.40 15.92 -15.04
N PHE A 6 -16.46 16.35 -14.19
CA PHE A 6 -15.27 15.56 -13.86
C PHE A 6 -15.62 14.27 -13.11
N THR A 7 -16.59 14.34 -12.18
CA THR A 7 -17.05 13.14 -11.45
C THR A 7 -17.60 12.08 -12.41
N LYS A 8 -18.43 12.49 -13.38
CA LYS A 8 -18.98 11.57 -14.39
C LYS A 8 -17.90 10.97 -15.30
N GLU A 9 -16.90 11.76 -15.68
CA GLU A 9 -15.77 11.27 -16.45
C GLU A 9 -14.94 10.25 -15.66
N LEU A 10 -14.73 10.50 -14.37
CA LEU A 10 -14.00 9.59 -13.49
C LEU A 10 -14.75 8.26 -13.27
N ASP A 11 -16.08 8.30 -13.16
CA ASP A 11 -16.92 7.08 -13.13
C ASP A 11 -16.69 6.22 -14.39
N GLN A 12 -16.62 6.84 -15.57
CA GLN A 12 -16.33 6.14 -16.83
C GLN A 12 -14.90 5.57 -16.87
N TRP A 13 -13.92 6.29 -16.30
CA TRP A 13 -12.56 5.77 -16.18
C TRP A 13 -12.52 4.53 -15.29
N VAL A 14 -13.22 4.55 -14.16
CA VAL A 14 -13.34 3.38 -13.28
C VAL A 14 -14.02 2.21 -14.00
N GLU A 15 -15.11 2.44 -14.74
CA GLU A 15 -15.75 1.40 -15.56
C GLU A 15 -14.80 0.79 -16.59
N GLN A 16 -14.07 1.64 -17.34
CA GLN A 16 -13.07 1.20 -18.31
C GLN A 16 -11.96 0.37 -17.65
N LEU A 17 -11.47 0.81 -16.49
CA LEU A 17 -10.41 0.11 -15.76
C LEU A 17 -10.87 -1.23 -15.23
N ASN A 18 -12.13 -1.37 -14.79
CA ASN A 18 -12.71 -2.66 -14.38
C ASN A 18 -12.76 -3.67 -15.54
N GLU A 19 -12.82 -3.21 -16.80
CA GLU A 19 -12.66 -4.07 -17.99
C GLU A 19 -11.19 -4.39 -18.32
N CYS A 20 -10.26 -4.07 -17.43
CA CYS A 20 -8.81 -4.21 -17.61
C CYS A 20 -8.28 -3.44 -18.83
N LYS A 21 -8.82 -2.25 -19.10
CA LYS A 21 -8.36 -1.36 -20.18
C LYS A 21 -7.65 -0.15 -19.61
N GLN A 22 -6.36 -0.01 -19.90
CA GLN A 22 -5.57 1.14 -19.47
C GLN A 22 -6.17 2.47 -19.93
N LEU A 23 -6.04 3.52 -19.11
CA LEU A 23 -6.33 4.89 -19.53
C LEU A 23 -5.25 5.38 -20.51
N ASN A 24 -5.55 6.38 -21.33
CA ASN A 24 -4.55 7.03 -22.18
C ASN A 24 -3.60 7.93 -21.36
N GLU A 25 -2.46 8.30 -21.95
CA GLU A 25 -1.40 9.06 -21.25
C GLU A 25 -1.90 10.38 -20.64
N ASN A 26 -2.76 11.13 -21.35
CA ASN A 26 -3.31 12.40 -20.85
C ASN A 26 -4.27 12.17 -19.67
N GLN A 27 -5.10 11.13 -19.74
CA GLN A 27 -5.99 10.74 -18.64
C GLN A 27 -5.18 10.35 -17.41
N VAL A 28 -4.10 9.55 -17.56
CA VAL A 28 -3.20 9.21 -16.46
C VAL A 28 -2.57 10.45 -15.85
N ARG A 29 -2.06 11.37 -16.68
CA ARG A 29 -1.51 12.65 -16.20
C ARG A 29 -2.54 13.41 -15.35
N THR A 30 -3.75 13.61 -15.87
CA THR A 30 -4.81 14.33 -15.14
C THR A 30 -5.20 13.61 -13.86
N LEU A 31 -5.30 12.28 -13.89
CA LEU A 31 -5.59 11.47 -12.71
C LEU A 31 -4.52 11.66 -11.62
N CYS A 32 -3.24 11.55 -11.97
CA CYS A 32 -2.14 11.73 -11.02
C CYS A 32 -2.11 13.14 -10.43
N GLU A 33 -2.34 14.19 -11.21
CA GLU A 33 -2.38 15.57 -10.67
C GLU A 33 -3.53 15.75 -9.68
N LYS A 34 -4.70 15.18 -9.96
CA LYS A 34 -5.84 15.20 -9.03
C LYS A 34 -5.57 14.38 -7.77
N ALA A 35 -4.90 13.24 -7.90
CA ALA A 35 -4.48 12.45 -6.76
C ALA A 35 -3.46 13.18 -5.87
N LYS A 36 -2.49 13.90 -6.45
CA LYS A 36 -1.54 14.73 -5.68
C LYS A 36 -2.24 15.83 -4.87
N GLU A 37 -3.26 16.49 -5.45
CA GLU A 37 -4.07 17.50 -4.73
C GLU A 37 -4.75 16.94 -3.47
N ILE A 38 -5.11 15.64 -3.48
CA ILE A 38 -5.72 14.92 -2.37
C ILE A 38 -4.64 14.47 -1.39
N LEU A 39 -3.66 13.69 -1.87
CA LEU A 39 -2.64 13.04 -1.04
C LEU A 39 -1.72 14.03 -0.32
N THR A 40 -1.50 15.24 -0.85
CA THR A 40 -0.77 16.32 -0.13
C THR A 40 -1.41 16.69 1.21
N LYS A 41 -2.73 16.53 1.34
CA LYS A 41 -3.47 16.88 2.55
C LYS A 41 -3.47 15.74 3.58
N GLU A 42 -3.01 14.56 3.18
CA GLU A 42 -2.95 13.37 4.02
C GLU A 42 -1.66 13.37 4.85
N SER A 43 -1.77 12.82 6.06
CA SER A 43 -0.67 12.74 7.03
C SER A 43 0.25 11.56 6.70
N ASN A 44 1.50 11.58 7.16
CA ASN A 44 2.37 10.39 7.10
C ASN A 44 1.81 9.23 7.93
N VAL A 45 1.08 9.56 9.00
CA VAL A 45 0.25 8.65 9.79
C VAL A 45 -1.20 9.01 9.48
N GLN A 46 -1.76 8.37 8.46
CA GLN A 46 -3.10 8.67 7.98
C GLN A 46 -4.15 8.05 8.90
N GLU A 47 -4.97 8.88 9.54
CA GLU A 47 -6.07 8.40 10.37
C GLU A 47 -7.17 7.78 9.48
N VAL A 48 -7.63 6.58 9.85
CA VAL A 48 -8.69 5.83 9.16
C VAL A 48 -9.69 5.35 10.20
N ARG A 49 -10.98 5.38 9.88
CA ARG A 49 -12.04 4.89 10.77
C ARG A 49 -12.50 3.50 10.37
N CYS A 50 -12.91 2.69 11.34
CA CYS A 50 -13.65 1.46 11.04
C CYS A 50 -15.10 1.79 10.57
N PRO A 51 -15.78 0.85 9.88
CA PRO A 51 -15.26 -0.43 9.40
C PRO A 51 -14.36 -0.25 8.17
N VAL A 52 -13.36 -1.12 8.01
CA VAL A 52 -12.42 -1.07 6.88
C VAL A 52 -11.82 -2.45 6.58
N THR A 53 -11.63 -2.76 5.30
CA THR A 53 -10.93 -3.96 4.84
C THR A 53 -9.47 -3.62 4.53
N VAL A 54 -8.55 -4.24 5.27
CA VAL A 54 -7.10 -4.07 5.15
C VAL A 54 -6.54 -5.08 4.14
N CYS A 55 -5.73 -4.59 3.21
CA CYS A 55 -5.15 -5.35 2.11
C CYS A 55 -3.63 -5.16 2.08
N GLY A 56 -2.90 -6.24 1.78
CA GLY A 56 -1.46 -6.22 1.56
C GLY A 56 -1.09 -6.06 0.09
N ASP A 57 0.02 -6.67 -0.29
CA ASP A 57 0.64 -6.58 -1.62
C ASP A 57 -0.29 -7.08 -2.74
N VAL A 58 -0.28 -6.40 -3.90
CA VAL A 58 -1.09 -6.75 -5.07
C VAL A 58 -0.24 -7.04 -6.31
N HIS A 59 0.88 -6.33 -6.48
CA HIS A 59 1.91 -6.58 -7.49
C HIS A 59 1.40 -6.79 -8.92
N GLY A 60 0.56 -5.88 -9.40
CA GLY A 60 0.06 -5.91 -10.78
C GLY A 60 -0.75 -7.16 -11.14
N GLN A 61 -1.20 -7.95 -10.16
CA GLN A 61 -2.08 -9.10 -10.36
C GLN A 61 -3.55 -8.64 -10.45
N PHE A 62 -3.86 -7.88 -11.51
CA PHE A 62 -5.16 -7.21 -11.68
C PHE A 62 -6.37 -8.15 -11.53
N HIS A 63 -6.31 -9.34 -12.11
CA HIS A 63 -7.42 -10.30 -12.02
C HIS A 63 -7.65 -10.82 -10.60
N ASP A 64 -6.59 -10.91 -9.80
CA ASP A 64 -6.68 -11.30 -8.39
C ASP A 64 -7.14 -10.12 -7.52
N LEU A 65 -6.80 -8.88 -7.89
CA LEU A 65 -7.44 -7.69 -7.30
C LEU A 65 -8.96 -7.68 -7.54
N MET A 66 -9.41 -8.11 -8.71
CA MET A 66 -10.85 -8.24 -8.97
C MET A 66 -11.48 -9.34 -8.10
N GLU A 67 -10.76 -10.41 -7.81
CA GLU A 67 -11.21 -11.45 -6.87
C GLU A 67 -11.27 -10.91 -5.43
N LEU A 68 -10.28 -10.12 -5.01
CA LEU A 68 -10.29 -9.43 -3.73
C LEU A 68 -11.57 -8.59 -3.55
N PHE A 69 -11.99 -7.83 -4.56
CA PHE A 69 -13.26 -7.07 -4.52
C PHE A 69 -14.51 -7.95 -4.60
N ARG A 70 -14.43 -9.19 -5.11
CA ARG A 70 -15.55 -10.15 -5.01
C ARG A 70 -15.70 -10.69 -3.59
N ILE A 71 -14.60 -10.82 -2.85
CA ILE A 71 -14.58 -11.32 -1.49
C ILE A 71 -14.95 -10.21 -0.50
N GLY A 72 -14.22 -9.09 -0.47
CA GLY A 72 -14.45 -8.00 0.49
C GLY A 72 -15.54 -7.00 0.09
N GLY A 73 -16.10 -7.13 -1.12
CA GLY A 73 -17.08 -6.20 -1.66
C GLY A 73 -16.46 -5.07 -2.50
N LYS A 74 -17.32 -4.29 -3.17
CA LYS A 74 -16.85 -3.24 -4.08
C LYS A 74 -16.75 -1.90 -3.36
N SER A 75 -15.75 -1.11 -3.69
CA SER A 75 -15.75 0.33 -3.36
C SER A 75 -16.82 1.04 -4.23
N PRO A 76 -17.60 1.99 -3.70
CA PRO A 76 -17.50 2.62 -2.37
C PRO A 76 -18.35 1.98 -1.27
N ASP A 77 -18.98 0.83 -1.51
CA ASP A 77 -19.85 0.17 -0.53
C ASP A 77 -19.04 -0.37 0.66
N THR A 78 -17.86 -0.92 0.39
CA THR A 78 -16.85 -1.31 1.40
C THR A 78 -15.69 -0.30 1.43
N ASN A 79 -15.24 0.07 2.63
CA ASN A 79 -14.04 0.89 2.82
C ASN A 79 -12.77 0.04 2.76
N TYR A 80 -11.70 0.56 2.15
CA TYR A 80 -10.45 -0.18 1.96
C TYR A 80 -9.22 0.57 2.47
N LEU A 81 -8.22 -0.18 2.96
CA LEU A 81 -6.88 0.30 3.27
C LEU A 81 -5.88 -0.66 2.63
N PHE A 82 -5.18 -0.20 1.59
CA PHE A 82 -4.10 -0.97 0.97
C PHE A 82 -2.74 -0.51 1.49
N MET A 83 -1.88 -1.48 1.82
CA MET A 83 -0.61 -1.22 2.48
C MET A 83 0.59 -0.98 1.54
N GLY A 84 0.40 -1.00 0.22
CA GLY A 84 1.46 -0.75 -0.75
C GLY A 84 1.66 -1.89 -1.74
N ASP A 85 2.74 -1.81 -2.52
CA ASP A 85 3.16 -2.80 -3.51
C ASP A 85 2.04 -3.12 -4.52
N TYR A 86 1.61 -2.07 -5.21
CA TYR A 86 0.59 -2.12 -6.26
C TYR A 86 1.16 -2.61 -7.59
N VAL A 87 2.43 -2.29 -7.83
CA VAL A 87 3.11 -2.45 -9.12
C VAL A 87 4.21 -3.50 -9.06
N ASP A 88 4.86 -3.72 -10.21
CA ASP A 88 5.91 -4.71 -10.46
C ASP A 88 5.43 -6.17 -10.40
N ARG A 89 6.27 -7.07 -10.90
CA ARG A 89 6.09 -8.54 -10.95
C ARG A 89 4.96 -9.03 -11.87
N GLY A 90 3.74 -8.54 -11.67
CA GLY A 90 2.58 -8.88 -12.46
C GLY A 90 2.58 -8.25 -13.85
N TYR A 91 1.67 -8.69 -14.71
CA TYR A 91 1.56 -8.21 -16.10
C TYR A 91 0.68 -6.95 -16.29
N TYR A 92 -0.04 -6.55 -15.24
CA TYR A 92 -1.08 -5.53 -15.26
C TYR A 92 -0.89 -4.49 -14.15
N SER A 93 0.35 -4.12 -13.85
CA SER A 93 0.69 -3.09 -12.87
C SER A 93 0.04 -1.76 -13.24
N VAL A 94 0.04 -1.40 -14.53
CA VAL A 94 -0.59 -0.17 -15.04
C VAL A 94 -2.07 -0.12 -14.68
N GLU A 95 -2.86 -1.13 -15.04
CA GLU A 95 -4.30 -1.14 -14.76
C GLU A 95 -4.57 -1.20 -13.26
N THR A 96 -3.77 -1.97 -12.52
CA THR A 96 -3.88 -2.13 -11.06
C THR A 96 -3.72 -0.79 -10.35
N VAL A 97 -2.59 -0.10 -10.55
CA VAL A 97 -2.32 1.18 -9.87
C VAL A 97 -3.25 2.29 -10.39
N THR A 98 -3.58 2.28 -11.68
CA THR A 98 -4.51 3.28 -12.25
C THR A 98 -5.90 3.13 -11.63
N LEU A 99 -6.39 1.91 -11.42
CA LEU A 99 -7.69 1.66 -10.78
C LEU A 99 -7.70 2.13 -9.32
N LEU A 100 -6.71 1.74 -8.53
CA LEU A 100 -6.64 2.12 -7.11
C LEU A 100 -6.55 3.64 -6.93
N VAL A 101 -5.75 4.32 -7.76
CA VAL A 101 -5.67 5.79 -7.76
C VAL A 101 -6.99 6.42 -8.25
N ALA A 102 -7.64 5.87 -9.28
CA ALA A 102 -8.94 6.35 -9.74
C ALA A 102 -10.01 6.24 -8.64
N LEU A 103 -10.03 5.12 -7.90
CA LEU A 103 -10.90 4.96 -6.73
C LEU A 103 -10.54 5.95 -5.62
N LYS A 104 -9.25 6.23 -5.36
CA LYS A 104 -8.83 7.25 -4.39
C LYS A 104 -9.30 8.64 -4.76
N VAL A 105 -9.15 9.04 -6.03
CA VAL A 105 -9.62 10.34 -6.50
C VAL A 105 -11.15 10.43 -6.45
N ARG A 106 -11.84 9.32 -6.74
CA ARG A 106 -13.30 9.29 -6.83
C ARG A 106 -13.99 9.23 -5.47
N TYR A 107 -13.40 8.50 -4.53
CA TYR A 107 -13.94 8.20 -3.22
C TYR A 107 -12.84 8.37 -2.15
N PRO A 108 -12.34 9.59 -1.92
CA PRO A 108 -11.15 9.84 -1.10
C PRO A 108 -11.27 9.33 0.34
N GLU A 109 -12.48 9.30 0.90
CA GLU A 109 -12.76 8.82 2.25
C GLU A 109 -13.06 7.30 2.32
N ARG A 110 -13.14 6.61 1.18
CA ARG A 110 -13.50 5.18 1.10
C ARG A 110 -12.32 4.27 0.85
N ILE A 111 -11.19 4.82 0.38
CA ILE A 111 -10.00 4.04 0.13
C ILE A 111 -8.75 4.81 0.56
N THR A 112 -7.91 4.14 1.33
CA THR A 112 -6.58 4.60 1.71
C THR A 112 -5.55 3.76 0.97
N ILE A 113 -4.57 4.42 0.35
CA ILE A 113 -3.48 3.78 -0.38
C ILE A 113 -2.16 4.24 0.24
N LEU A 114 -1.45 3.34 0.90
CA LEU A 114 -0.13 3.60 1.49
C LEU A 114 0.99 3.36 0.48
N ARG A 115 2.18 3.84 0.80
CA ARG A 115 3.39 3.57 -0.01
C ARG A 115 3.96 2.20 0.35
N GLY A 116 4.23 1.36 -0.64
CA GLY A 116 5.06 0.17 -0.50
C GLY A 116 6.51 0.42 -0.91
N ASN A 117 7.37 -0.58 -0.77
CA ASN A 117 8.76 -0.45 -1.19
C ASN A 117 8.90 -0.47 -2.72
N HIS A 118 7.91 -1.00 -3.44
CA HIS A 118 7.85 -0.97 -4.90
C HIS A 118 7.34 0.35 -5.47
N GLU A 119 6.72 1.23 -4.68
CA GLU A 119 6.36 2.59 -5.11
C GLU A 119 7.56 3.56 -5.09
N SER A 120 8.62 3.14 -5.80
CA SER A 120 9.96 3.72 -5.87
C SER A 120 10.50 3.66 -7.31
N ARG A 121 11.18 4.71 -7.76
CA ARG A 121 11.78 4.77 -9.10
C ARG A 121 12.82 3.68 -9.32
N GLN A 122 13.70 3.43 -8.34
CA GLN A 122 14.77 2.44 -8.49
C GLN A 122 14.22 1.03 -8.60
N ILE A 123 13.22 0.70 -7.79
CA ILE A 123 12.61 -0.65 -7.76
C ILE A 123 11.79 -0.88 -9.05
N THR A 124 10.95 0.07 -9.44
CA THR A 124 10.11 -0.06 -10.66
C THR A 124 10.91 -0.16 -11.97
N GLN A 125 12.13 0.40 -12.00
CA GLN A 125 13.04 0.25 -13.14
C GLN A 125 13.60 -1.16 -13.30
N VAL A 126 13.66 -1.93 -12.22
CA VAL A 126 14.26 -3.26 -12.20
C VAL A 126 13.21 -4.37 -12.23
N TYR A 127 12.05 -4.15 -11.58
CA TYR A 127 11.09 -5.22 -11.30
C TYR A 127 9.83 -5.23 -12.17
N GLY A 128 9.78 -4.35 -13.18
CA GLY A 128 8.95 -4.53 -14.38
C GLY A 128 7.99 -3.39 -14.70
N PHE A 129 7.63 -2.52 -13.76
CA PHE A 129 6.64 -1.47 -13.99
C PHE A 129 7.11 -0.44 -15.03
N TYR A 130 8.39 -0.08 -15.03
CA TYR A 130 8.98 0.78 -16.06
C TYR A 130 8.81 0.18 -17.47
N ASP A 131 9.21 -1.08 -17.64
CA ASP A 131 9.11 -1.79 -18.91
C ASP A 131 7.65 -1.99 -19.34
N GLU A 132 6.75 -2.24 -18.38
CA GLU A 132 5.32 -2.33 -18.64
C GLU A 132 4.76 -1.00 -19.18
N CYS A 133 5.11 0.13 -18.56
CA CYS A 133 4.71 1.45 -19.03
C CYS A 133 5.26 1.73 -20.44
N LEU A 134 6.53 1.45 -20.69
CA LEU A 134 7.15 1.67 -21.99
C LEU A 134 6.47 0.82 -23.09
N ARG A 135 6.17 -0.44 -22.78
CA ARG A 135 5.45 -1.35 -23.69
C ARG A 135 4.01 -0.89 -23.99
N LYS A 136 3.31 -0.37 -22.99
CA LYS A 136 1.89 0.02 -23.09
C LYS A 136 1.65 1.41 -23.67
N TYR A 137 2.60 2.33 -23.50
CA TYR A 137 2.45 3.74 -23.89
C TYR A 137 3.46 4.21 -24.94
N GLY A 138 4.50 3.41 -25.23
CA GLY A 138 5.54 3.73 -26.21
C GLY A 138 6.54 4.79 -25.74
N ASN A 139 6.42 5.30 -24.52
CA ASN A 139 7.31 6.28 -23.91
C ASN A 139 7.31 6.14 -22.37
N ALA A 140 8.17 6.91 -21.68
CA ALA A 140 8.35 6.83 -20.23
C ALA A 140 7.49 7.84 -19.41
N ASN A 141 6.60 8.61 -20.04
CA ASN A 141 5.84 9.66 -19.37
C ASN A 141 4.90 9.11 -18.30
N VAL A 142 4.18 8.02 -18.59
CA VAL A 142 3.27 7.38 -17.61
C VAL A 142 4.03 6.87 -16.39
N TRP A 143 5.20 6.24 -16.58
CA TRP A 143 6.06 5.85 -15.46
C TRP A 143 6.48 7.06 -14.63
N LYS A 144 6.85 8.17 -15.27
CA LYS A 144 7.17 9.41 -14.57
C LYS A 144 5.96 9.96 -13.79
N TYR A 145 4.77 9.97 -14.37
CA TYR A 145 3.56 10.48 -13.70
C TYR A 145 3.19 9.68 -12.46
N PHE A 146 3.31 8.34 -12.51
CA PHE A 146 3.07 7.50 -11.36
C PHE A 146 4.17 7.60 -10.32
N THR A 147 5.44 7.56 -10.71
CA THR A 147 6.54 7.69 -9.73
C THR A 147 6.58 9.05 -9.05
N ASP A 148 6.22 10.13 -9.76
CA ASP A 148 6.02 11.45 -9.15
C ASP A 148 4.78 11.49 -8.22
N LEU A 149 3.76 10.65 -8.46
CA LEU A 149 2.60 10.50 -7.55
C LEU A 149 2.97 9.68 -6.31
N PHE A 150 3.81 8.66 -6.45
CA PHE A 150 4.22 7.78 -5.35
C PHE A 150 4.88 8.52 -4.19
N ASP A 151 5.57 9.63 -4.48
CA ASP A 151 6.17 10.49 -3.46
C ASP A 151 5.14 11.10 -2.49
N TYR A 152 3.87 11.18 -2.88
CA TYR A 152 2.79 11.76 -2.08
C TYR A 152 2.05 10.73 -1.21
N LEU A 153 2.24 9.43 -1.49
CA LEU A 153 1.54 8.36 -0.77
C LEU A 153 1.92 8.38 0.73
N PRO A 154 0.94 8.37 1.66
CA PRO A 154 1.20 8.22 3.09
C PRO A 154 2.06 7.00 3.39
N LEU A 155 2.93 7.12 4.40
CA LEU A 155 3.83 6.03 4.80
C LEU A 155 3.09 4.97 5.63
N THR A 156 2.14 5.40 6.45
CA THR A 156 1.47 4.57 7.45
C THR A 156 0.03 5.03 7.65
N ALA A 157 -0.79 4.20 8.27
CA ALA A 157 -2.14 4.55 8.71
C ALA A 157 -2.37 4.11 10.15
N LEU A 158 -3.32 4.78 10.82
CA LEU A 158 -3.78 4.44 12.15
C LEU A 158 -5.29 4.25 12.12
N VAL A 159 -5.75 3.02 12.31
CA VAL A 159 -7.17 2.68 12.31
C VAL A 159 -7.72 2.83 13.73
N ASP A 160 -8.64 3.80 13.90
CA ASP A 160 -9.30 4.15 15.17
C ASP A 160 -8.35 4.25 16.38
N GLY A 161 -7.15 4.79 16.14
CA GLY A 161 -6.14 4.99 17.19
C GLY A 161 -5.50 3.72 17.75
N GLN A 162 -5.86 2.52 17.27
CA GLN A 162 -5.49 1.25 17.90
C GLN A 162 -4.69 0.31 17.00
N ILE A 163 -5.01 0.24 15.70
CA ILE A 163 -4.32 -0.64 14.76
C ILE A 163 -3.42 0.20 13.86
N PHE A 164 -2.11 -0.02 13.96
CA PHE A 164 -1.12 0.68 13.17
C PHE A 164 -0.79 -0.11 11.90
N CYS A 165 -1.04 0.47 10.74
CA CYS A 165 -0.87 -0.16 9.44
C CYS A 165 0.30 0.46 8.66
N LEU A 166 1.15 -0.38 8.08
CA LEU A 166 2.29 0.04 7.24
C LEU A 166 2.73 -1.08 6.31
N HIS A 167 3.49 -0.78 5.26
CA HIS A 167 3.99 -1.82 4.35
C HIS A 167 5.05 -2.71 5.02
N GLY A 168 6.15 -2.09 5.42
CA GLY A 168 7.33 -2.68 6.00
C GLY A 168 7.13 -3.02 7.47
N GLY A 169 7.90 -2.38 8.33
CA GLY A 169 7.89 -2.65 9.75
C GLY A 169 8.51 -1.53 10.57
N LEU A 170 8.86 -1.85 11.80
CA LEU A 170 9.37 -0.86 12.75
C LEU A 170 10.80 -0.42 12.39
N SER A 171 11.19 0.76 12.88
CA SER A 171 12.54 1.33 12.67
C SER A 171 13.20 1.63 14.02
N PRO A 172 14.51 1.39 14.19
CA PRO A 172 15.25 1.84 15.38
C PRO A 172 15.34 3.37 15.49
N SER A 173 14.97 4.11 14.44
CA SER A 173 14.93 5.59 14.44
C SER A 173 13.55 6.15 14.83
N ILE A 174 12.57 5.29 15.09
CA ILE A 174 11.17 5.66 15.32
C ILE A 174 10.64 4.96 16.57
N ASP A 175 10.53 5.72 17.67
CA ASP A 175 9.92 5.23 18.91
C ASP A 175 8.42 5.57 19.00
N THR A 176 8.00 6.67 18.36
CA THR A 176 6.62 7.19 18.48
C THR A 176 5.99 7.49 17.13
N LEU A 177 4.65 7.47 17.07
CA LEU A 177 3.90 7.90 15.88
C LEU A 177 4.22 9.35 15.48
N ASP A 178 4.56 10.22 16.43
CA ASP A 178 4.94 11.61 16.14
C ASP A 178 6.28 11.71 15.40
N HIS A 179 7.22 10.79 15.64
CA HIS A 179 8.45 10.73 14.84
C HIS A 179 8.13 10.46 13.36
N ILE A 180 7.11 9.63 13.07
CA ILE A 180 6.64 9.35 11.70
C ILE A 180 5.97 10.59 11.09
N ARG A 181 5.10 11.27 11.85
CA ARG A 181 4.43 12.51 11.42
C ARG A 181 5.42 13.61 11.03
N ALA A 182 6.60 13.62 11.66
CA ALA A 182 7.64 14.62 11.42
C ALA A 182 8.51 14.36 10.16
N LEU A 183 8.45 13.16 9.56
CA LEU A 183 9.23 12.85 8.36
C LEU A 183 8.78 13.69 7.15
N ASP A 184 9.72 14.05 6.28
CA ASP A 184 9.36 14.54 4.95
C ASP A 184 9.23 13.36 4.00
N ARG A 185 8.00 12.96 3.67
CA ARG A 185 7.77 11.83 2.76
C ARG A 185 7.88 12.19 1.27
N LEU A 186 7.87 13.50 0.93
CA LEU A 186 7.76 14.00 -0.44
C LEU A 186 9.08 13.91 -1.21
N GLN A 187 9.63 12.71 -1.24
CA GLN A 187 10.90 12.36 -1.86
C GLN A 187 10.87 10.90 -2.31
N GLU A 188 11.84 10.53 -3.14
CA GLU A 188 12.13 9.12 -3.43
C GLU A 188 12.50 8.38 -2.15
N VAL A 189 12.15 7.10 -2.05
CA VAL A 189 12.52 6.25 -0.90
C VAL A 189 14.05 6.21 -0.76
N PRO A 190 14.62 6.66 0.37
CA PRO A 190 16.06 6.59 0.61
C PRO A 190 16.55 5.15 0.71
N HIS A 191 17.85 4.92 0.53
CA HIS A 191 18.45 3.58 0.75
C HIS A 191 18.55 3.20 2.24
N GLU A 192 18.54 4.17 3.15
CA GLU A 192 18.64 3.99 4.60
C GLU A 192 17.84 5.06 5.35
N GLY A 193 17.58 4.83 6.64
CA GLY A 193 16.90 5.76 7.52
C GLY A 193 15.41 5.47 7.72
N PRO A 194 14.72 6.27 8.54
CA PRO A 194 13.40 5.94 9.07
C PRO A 194 12.34 5.67 8.00
N MET A 195 12.32 6.44 6.90
CA MET A 195 11.38 6.22 5.80
C MET A 195 11.68 4.93 5.03
N CYS A 196 12.96 4.58 4.85
CA CYS A 196 13.34 3.30 4.25
C CYS A 196 12.86 2.14 5.14
N ASP A 197 13.16 2.21 6.43
CA ASP A 197 12.85 1.16 7.39
C ASP A 197 11.34 0.86 7.48
N LEU A 198 10.49 1.89 7.46
CA LEU A 198 9.02 1.75 7.47
C LEU A 198 8.48 0.96 6.26
N LEU A 199 9.24 0.92 5.16
CA LEU A 199 8.85 0.25 3.92
C LEU A 199 9.56 -1.10 3.72
N TRP A 200 10.68 -1.35 4.40
CA TRP A 200 11.56 -2.50 4.14
C TRP A 200 11.76 -3.45 5.34
N SER A 201 11.44 -3.03 6.56
CA SER A 201 11.72 -3.84 7.75
C SER A 201 10.76 -5.02 7.89
N ASP A 202 11.21 -6.06 8.58
CA ASP A 202 10.52 -7.33 8.73
C ASP A 202 10.48 -7.83 10.18
N PRO A 203 9.38 -8.46 10.62
CA PRO A 203 9.37 -9.18 11.89
C PRO A 203 10.31 -10.39 11.83
N ASP A 204 10.92 -10.74 12.96
CA ASP A 204 11.88 -11.85 13.07
C ASP A 204 11.72 -12.57 14.43
N ASP A 205 11.92 -13.88 14.42
CA ASP A 205 11.88 -14.71 15.63
C ASP A 205 13.04 -14.39 16.60
N ARG A 206 14.10 -13.75 16.09
CA ARG A 206 15.22 -13.26 16.90
C ARG A 206 14.81 -11.99 17.66
N GLY A 207 15.10 -11.94 18.95
CA GLY A 207 14.87 -10.76 19.78
C GLY A 207 15.76 -9.57 19.41
N GLY A 208 15.27 -8.36 19.69
CA GLY A 208 15.93 -7.10 19.43
C GLY A 208 15.92 -6.68 17.95
N TRP A 209 16.86 -5.80 17.59
CA TRP A 209 17.07 -5.37 16.21
C TRP A 209 18.15 -6.22 15.54
N GLY A 210 17.90 -6.61 14.29
CA GLY A 210 18.88 -7.30 13.44
C GLY A 210 19.02 -6.63 12.06
N ILE A 211 20.11 -6.92 11.37
CA ILE A 211 20.33 -6.43 10.00
C ILE A 211 19.41 -7.20 9.05
N SER A 212 18.65 -6.48 8.21
CA SER A 212 17.77 -7.10 7.22
C SER A 212 18.59 -7.82 6.13
N PRO A 213 18.23 -9.08 5.78
CA PRO A 213 18.85 -9.78 4.65
C PRO A 213 18.48 -9.17 3.29
N ARG A 214 17.52 -8.23 3.24
CA ARG A 214 17.10 -7.55 2.00
C ARG A 214 18.09 -6.50 1.51
N GLY A 215 19.03 -6.09 2.36
CA GLY A 215 19.96 -4.99 2.08
C GLY A 215 19.39 -3.59 2.38
N ALA A 216 18.18 -3.50 2.92
CA ALA A 216 17.53 -2.28 3.40
C ALA A 216 16.59 -2.63 4.57
N GLY A 217 16.37 -1.67 5.48
CA GLY A 217 15.59 -1.88 6.70
C GLY A 217 16.26 -2.77 7.73
N TYR A 218 15.49 -3.13 8.77
CA TYR A 218 15.93 -3.99 9.86
C TYR A 218 15.00 -5.20 10.03
N THR A 219 15.49 -6.18 10.76
CA THR A 219 14.64 -7.20 11.39
C THR A 219 14.33 -6.74 12.80
N PHE A 220 13.11 -6.98 13.28
CA PHE A 220 12.69 -6.59 14.63
C PHE A 220 11.99 -7.75 15.34
N GLY A 221 12.39 -8.00 16.60
CA GLY A 221 11.83 -9.06 17.42
C GLY A 221 10.51 -8.72 18.11
N GLN A 222 10.00 -9.72 18.84
CA GLN A 222 8.78 -9.58 19.65
C GLN A 222 8.91 -8.47 20.71
N ASP A 223 10.06 -8.37 21.38
CA ASP A 223 10.33 -7.35 22.41
C ASP A 223 10.23 -5.92 21.86
N ILE A 224 10.67 -5.71 20.63
CA ILE A 224 10.56 -4.42 19.93
C ILE A 224 9.10 -4.11 19.62
N SER A 225 8.35 -5.11 19.17
CA SER A 225 6.94 -4.96 18.81
C SER A 225 6.08 -4.62 20.02
N GLU A 226 6.26 -5.34 21.12
CA GLU A 226 5.58 -5.09 22.40
C GLU A 226 5.89 -3.69 22.92
N THR A 227 7.17 -3.29 22.88
CA THR A 227 7.61 -1.97 23.34
C THR A 227 6.95 -0.86 22.53
N PHE A 228 6.95 -0.98 21.19
CA PHE A 228 6.36 0.03 20.31
C PHE A 228 4.84 0.12 20.50
N ASN A 229 4.16 -1.03 20.59
CA ASN A 229 2.71 -1.07 20.81
C ASN A 229 2.34 -0.43 22.15
N HIS A 230 3.02 -0.80 23.23
CA HIS A 230 2.78 -0.24 24.55
C HIS A 230 3.05 1.27 24.60
N ALA A 231 4.16 1.73 24.01
CA ALA A 231 4.53 3.15 24.01
C ALA A 231 3.53 4.04 23.26
N ASN A 232 2.89 3.50 22.21
CA ASN A 232 1.97 4.25 21.35
C ASN A 232 0.49 3.92 21.59
N GLY A 233 0.17 3.08 22.58
CA GLY A 233 -1.21 2.68 22.90
C GLY A 233 -1.86 1.82 21.81
N LEU A 234 -1.07 1.07 21.05
CA LEU A 234 -1.54 0.24 19.94
C LEU A 234 -1.92 -1.16 20.43
N THR A 235 -2.94 -1.74 19.81
CA THR A 235 -3.34 -3.13 20.03
C THR A 235 -2.69 -4.09 19.04
N LEU A 236 -2.28 -3.58 17.87
CA LEU A 236 -1.79 -4.38 16.76
C LEU A 236 -0.98 -3.54 15.77
N VAL A 237 0.12 -4.09 15.27
CA VAL A 237 0.76 -3.68 14.01
C VAL A 237 0.27 -4.60 12.88
N SER A 238 -0.40 -4.04 11.89
CA SER A 238 -0.81 -4.74 10.66
C SER A 238 0.13 -4.35 9.52
N ARG A 239 0.74 -5.33 8.85
CA ARG A 239 1.73 -5.06 7.81
C ARG A 239 1.70 -6.03 6.64
N ALA A 240 2.49 -5.78 5.59
CA ALA A 240 2.47 -6.55 4.32
C ALA A 240 3.85 -7.13 3.91
N HIS A 241 4.34 -6.93 2.67
CA HIS A 241 5.72 -7.09 2.15
C HIS A 241 6.38 -8.49 2.15
N GLN A 242 6.09 -9.32 3.15
CA GLN A 242 6.58 -10.70 3.25
C GLN A 242 5.52 -11.65 2.71
N LEU A 243 5.90 -12.42 1.69
CA LEU A 243 5.08 -13.54 1.25
C LEU A 243 4.89 -14.51 2.41
N VAL A 244 3.62 -14.77 2.73
CA VAL A 244 3.19 -15.78 3.70
C VAL A 244 2.29 -16.78 2.99
N MET A 245 2.55 -18.08 3.19
CA MET A 245 1.93 -19.13 2.36
C MET A 245 0.40 -19.21 2.51
N GLU A 246 -0.13 -18.88 3.68
CA GLU A 246 -1.57 -18.91 3.98
C GLU A 246 -2.27 -17.55 3.72
N GLY A 247 -1.59 -16.61 3.07
CA GLY A 247 -2.12 -15.26 2.80
C GLY A 247 -2.07 -14.31 3.99
N TYR A 248 -2.06 -14.81 5.22
CA TYR A 248 -1.75 -14.03 6.43
C TYR A 248 -0.93 -14.86 7.43
N ASN A 249 -0.23 -14.18 8.35
CA ASN A 249 0.49 -14.84 9.44
C ASN A 249 0.55 -13.94 10.68
N TRP A 250 0.20 -14.50 11.84
CA TRP A 250 0.40 -13.85 13.13
C TRP A 250 1.79 -14.15 13.67
N CYS A 251 2.49 -13.14 14.18
CA CYS A 251 3.76 -13.31 14.89
C CYS A 251 3.82 -12.44 16.15
N HIS A 252 4.91 -12.61 16.92
CA HIS A 252 5.21 -11.81 18.12
C HIS A 252 4.06 -11.78 19.14
N ASP A 253 3.53 -12.97 19.47
CA ASP A 253 2.36 -13.13 20.36
C ASP A 253 1.15 -12.26 19.97
N ARG A 254 0.87 -12.21 18.66
CA ARG A 254 -0.21 -11.41 18.04
C ARG A 254 -0.04 -9.89 18.13
N ASN A 255 1.13 -9.38 18.50
CA ASN A 255 1.43 -7.95 18.39
C ASN A 255 1.56 -7.49 16.94
N VAL A 256 1.85 -8.41 16.01
CA VAL A 256 2.06 -8.14 14.60
C VAL A 256 1.32 -9.17 13.74
N VAL A 257 0.67 -8.71 12.68
CA VAL A 257 0.11 -9.56 11.62
C VAL A 257 0.68 -9.15 10.27
N THR A 258 1.11 -10.14 9.48
CA THR A 258 1.47 -9.96 8.07
C THR A 258 0.29 -10.40 7.20
N ILE A 259 -0.14 -9.55 6.27
CA ILE A 259 -1.21 -9.81 5.28
C ILE A 259 -0.62 -9.69 3.89
N PHE A 260 -0.86 -10.68 3.04
CA PHE A 260 -0.37 -10.72 1.66
C PHE A 260 -1.55 -11.02 0.72
N SER A 261 -1.79 -10.12 -0.24
CA SER A 261 -3.03 -10.12 -1.03
C SER A 261 -2.82 -10.54 -2.50
N ALA A 262 -1.63 -11.01 -2.87
CA ALA A 262 -1.32 -11.52 -4.21
C ALA A 262 -1.23 -13.07 -4.21
N PRO A 263 -2.29 -13.80 -4.58
CA PRO A 263 -2.29 -15.26 -4.56
C PRO A 263 -1.40 -15.82 -5.65
N ASN A 264 -0.79 -16.98 -5.40
CA ASN A 264 0.19 -17.61 -6.30
C ASN A 264 1.20 -16.57 -6.84
N TYR A 265 1.83 -15.84 -5.93
CA TYR A 265 2.64 -14.67 -6.23
C TYR A 265 3.63 -14.89 -7.37
N CYS A 266 3.79 -13.86 -8.22
CA CYS A 266 4.60 -13.92 -9.44
C CYS A 266 4.20 -15.07 -10.38
N TYR A 267 2.97 -15.57 -10.27
CA TYR A 267 2.42 -16.72 -10.98
C TYR A 267 3.16 -18.03 -10.69
N ARG A 268 3.88 -18.14 -9.55
CA ARG A 268 4.79 -19.27 -9.26
C ARG A 268 4.87 -19.71 -7.81
N CYS A 269 4.68 -18.82 -6.85
CA CYS A 269 4.99 -19.12 -5.44
C CYS A 269 3.98 -20.06 -4.77
N GLY A 270 2.76 -20.19 -5.30
CA GLY A 270 1.75 -21.13 -4.80
C GLY A 270 1.13 -20.78 -3.45
N ASN A 271 1.34 -19.57 -2.92
CA ASN A 271 0.70 -19.07 -1.71
C ASN A 271 -0.79 -18.77 -1.93
N GLN A 272 -1.57 -18.85 -0.86
CA GLN A 272 -2.89 -18.22 -0.76
C GLN A 272 -2.73 -16.69 -0.59
N ALA A 273 -3.84 -15.98 -0.68
CA ALA A 273 -3.93 -14.55 -0.36
C ALA A 273 -5.05 -14.31 0.65
N ALA A 274 -4.90 -13.26 1.44
CA ALA A 274 -5.89 -12.85 2.42
C ALA A 274 -6.09 -11.33 2.41
N ILE A 275 -7.19 -10.92 3.04
CA ILE A 275 -7.52 -9.57 3.46
C ILE A 275 -8.00 -9.66 4.91
N MET A 276 -7.90 -8.58 5.67
CA MET A 276 -8.38 -8.52 7.06
C MET A 276 -9.54 -7.52 7.16
N GLU A 277 -10.72 -7.99 7.52
CA GLU A 277 -11.89 -7.12 7.69
C GLU A 277 -11.97 -6.63 9.13
N LEU A 278 -11.99 -5.31 9.34
CA LEU A 278 -12.22 -4.67 10.63
C LEU A 278 -13.67 -4.18 10.70
N ASP A 279 -14.48 -4.77 11.57
CA ASP A 279 -15.88 -4.38 11.78
C ASP A 279 -16.02 -3.04 12.53
N ASP A 280 -17.28 -2.60 12.75
CA ASP A 280 -17.62 -1.36 13.47
C ASP A 280 -17.07 -1.29 14.92
N THR A 281 -16.56 -2.41 15.44
CA THR A 281 -16.02 -2.55 16.80
C THR A 281 -14.56 -3.04 16.81
N LEU A 282 -13.84 -2.92 15.68
CA LEU A 282 -12.47 -3.37 15.48
C LEU A 282 -12.24 -4.88 15.67
N LYS A 283 -13.29 -5.69 15.57
CA LYS A 283 -13.06 -7.14 15.46
C LYS A 283 -12.53 -7.42 14.06
N TYR A 284 -11.40 -8.12 14.02
CA TYR A 284 -10.83 -8.61 12.78
C TYR A 284 -11.32 -10.02 12.45
N SER A 285 -11.62 -10.26 11.17
CA SER A 285 -11.80 -11.58 10.57
C SER A 285 -10.97 -11.75 9.32
#